data_AF-A0A6G0J543-F1
#
_entry.id   AF-A0A6G0J543-F1
#
_cell.length_a   1.000
_cell.length_b   1.000
_cell.length_c   1.000
_cell.angle_alpha   90.00
_cell.angle_beta   90.00
_cell.angle_gamma   90.00
#
_symmetry.space_group_name_H-M   'P 1'
#
loop_
_entity.id
_entity.type
_entity.pdbx_description
1 polymer ?
#
loop_
_entity_poly.entity_id
_entity_poly.type
_entity_poly.pdbx_seq_one_letter_code
_entity_poly.pdbx_strand_id
1 'polypeptide(L)'
;MKVIAVLVLSVTLFYQGYSNSLDSCQGRCGYGTDSSFSCQCNPSCERYNDCCSDYAEICKTSATSCKGRCGEKYNSQNKCHCNSKCSQYNNCCSDYADLCGGDGGGSGVITDAEIKSISEALYVLDSNKASASELIIDPQALVDNSQTSSQSDLSPRPLFQYVDEGALFSRPTYAAFLAVLDNYQRMTGQTEDFSPQQLAEQETFVKETMSNTELGRELFAFLYTKGVYATEEDFLYDLKMMWFGLYSRYNKKMDSSGFEHIFAGEIKGGKVSGFHNWIQFYLLEKRGQLNYYSHSFNGPWTTYPDVMGMQFKWDGYFKQVGSAVIGCSPEFDFALYSLCYITRPGKQCRLSLGGKELIIQTYTWDNSFYGDGKKFIGSAFPATPRN
;
A
#
# COMPACT_ATOMS: atom_id res chain seq x y z
N MET A 1 29.36 38.33 79.73
CA MET A 1 27.94 37.93 79.75
C MET A 1 27.35 38.24 78.39
N LYS A 2 26.93 37.18 77.70
CA LYS A 2 25.91 37.04 76.64
C LYS A 2 25.92 38.06 75.48
N VAL A 3 26.56 37.60 74.40
CA VAL A 3 26.30 37.95 73.00
C VAL A 3 24.87 37.51 72.63
N ILE A 4 24.07 38.38 72.01
CA ILE A 4 22.81 38.00 71.35
C ILE A 4 22.90 38.49 69.91
N ALA A 5 23.15 37.55 69.00
CA ALA A 5 22.98 37.72 67.57
C ALA A 5 21.53 37.43 67.22
N VAL A 6 20.85 38.39 66.58
CA VAL A 6 19.49 38.21 66.05
C VAL A 6 19.62 37.63 64.64
N LEU A 7 19.32 36.35 64.50
CA LEU A 7 19.20 35.65 63.21
C LEU A 7 17.78 35.90 62.65
N VAL A 8 17.69 36.68 61.57
CA VAL A 8 16.48 36.82 60.77
C VAL A 8 16.44 35.66 59.77
N LEU A 9 15.52 34.71 59.98
CA LEU A 9 15.23 33.61 59.06
C LEU A 9 14.27 34.11 57.97
N SER A 10 14.83 34.50 56.83
CA SER A 10 14.09 34.71 55.59
C SER A 10 13.69 33.35 55.02
N VAL A 11 12.44 32.95 55.20
CA VAL A 11 11.88 31.76 54.53
C VAL A 11 11.55 32.16 53.09
N THR A 12 12.45 31.87 52.16
CA THR A 12 12.12 31.85 50.73
C THR A 12 11.32 30.58 50.45
N LEU A 13 10.01 30.75 50.27
CA LEU A 13 9.15 29.75 49.63
C LEU A 13 9.63 29.60 48.18
N PHE A 14 10.42 28.56 47.93
CA PHE A 14 10.58 28.04 46.57
C PHE A 14 9.26 27.38 46.19
N TYR A 15 8.39 28.12 45.49
CA TYR A 15 7.41 27.48 44.62
C TYR A 15 8.20 26.78 43.51
N GLN A 16 8.48 25.49 43.67
CA GLN A 16 8.79 24.62 42.55
C GLN A 16 7.53 24.52 41.69
N GLY A 17 7.39 25.45 40.75
CA GLY A 17 6.58 25.21 39.57
C GLY A 17 7.22 24.03 38.85
N TYR A 18 6.57 22.87 38.88
CA TYR A 18 6.92 21.76 38.01
C TYR A 18 6.76 22.27 36.57
N SER A 19 7.88 22.50 35.90
CA SER A 19 7.91 22.73 34.47
C SER A 19 7.58 21.39 33.79
N ASN A 20 6.32 21.19 33.40
CA ASN A 20 5.89 20.06 32.58
C ASN A 20 6.41 20.24 31.14
N SER A 21 7.71 19.98 30.94
CA SER A 21 8.41 20.21 29.68
C SER A 21 8.67 18.94 28.85
N LEU A 22 8.07 17.80 29.19
CA LEU A 22 8.29 16.55 28.47
C LEU A 22 7.20 16.23 27.44
N ASP A 23 5.97 16.71 27.63
CA ASP A 23 4.82 16.40 26.76
C ASP A 23 4.28 17.66 26.05
N SER A 24 3.88 17.49 24.79
CA SER A 24 3.45 18.57 23.88
C SER A 24 1.97 18.46 23.51
N CYS A 25 1.33 19.59 23.20
CA CYS A 25 -0.03 19.64 22.67
C CYS A 25 -0.19 19.35 21.18
N GLN A 26 0.90 19.08 20.45
CA GLN A 26 0.82 18.74 19.03
C GLN A 26 -0.08 17.49 18.80
N GLY A 27 -1.17 17.67 18.06
CA GLY A 27 -2.15 16.60 17.79
C GLY A 27 -3.04 16.19 18.97
N ARG A 28 -2.94 16.86 20.13
CA ARG A 28 -3.63 16.49 21.39
C ARG A 28 -4.67 17.51 21.86
N CYS A 29 -4.93 18.58 21.10
CA CYS A 29 -5.93 19.60 21.46
C CYS A 29 -7.37 19.05 21.42
N GLY A 30 -8.15 19.24 22.48
CA GLY A 30 -9.54 18.82 22.53
C GLY A 30 -10.11 18.71 23.95
N TYR A 31 -11.35 18.25 24.12
CA TYR A 31 -11.96 18.06 25.44
C TYR A 31 -11.84 16.60 25.87
N GLY A 32 -10.64 16.22 26.31
CA GLY A 32 -10.34 14.93 26.91
C GLY A 32 -9.18 15.07 27.89
N THR A 33 -9.28 14.43 29.04
CA THR A 33 -8.14 14.26 29.94
C THR A 33 -7.45 12.96 29.58
N ASP A 34 -6.15 12.99 29.37
CA ASP A 34 -5.35 11.80 29.12
C ASP A 34 -4.34 11.63 30.25
N SER A 35 -4.57 10.61 31.10
CA SER A 35 -3.74 10.30 32.25
C SER A 35 -2.39 9.67 31.88
N SER A 36 -2.19 9.32 30.61
CA SER A 36 -0.91 8.79 30.12
C SER A 36 0.15 9.87 29.89
N PHE A 37 -0.21 11.15 30.02
CA PHE A 37 0.69 12.28 29.83
C PHE A 37 0.80 13.15 31.09
N SER A 38 1.95 13.79 31.24
CA SER A 38 2.27 14.68 32.36
C SER A 38 1.52 16.01 32.35
N CYS A 39 0.87 16.34 31.23
CA CYS A 39 0.11 17.57 31.04
C CYS A 39 -1.07 17.40 30.09
N GLN A 40 -2.04 18.30 30.21
CA GLN A 40 -3.30 18.27 29.50
C GLN A 40 -3.36 19.34 28.40
N CYS A 41 -4.08 19.02 27.33
CA CYS A 41 -4.29 19.90 26.16
C CYS A 41 -5.77 20.21 25.95
N ASN A 42 -6.51 20.27 27.05
CA ASN A 42 -7.94 20.55 27.07
C ASN A 42 -8.23 21.90 27.74
N PRO A 43 -9.37 22.56 27.44
CA PRO A 43 -9.66 23.88 28.02
C PRO A 43 -9.89 23.90 29.54
N SER A 44 -10.12 22.74 30.14
CA SER A 44 -10.17 22.63 31.61
C SER A 44 -8.77 22.71 32.23
N CYS A 45 -7.69 22.52 31.47
CA CYS A 45 -6.35 22.47 32.01
C CYS A 45 -5.94 23.78 32.69
N GLU A 46 -6.48 24.91 32.23
CA GLU A 46 -6.20 26.22 32.84
C GLU A 46 -6.86 26.37 34.21
N ARG A 47 -7.98 25.67 34.41
CA ARG A 47 -8.66 25.61 35.70
C ARG A 47 -7.92 24.70 36.68
N TYR A 48 -7.34 23.62 36.19
CA TYR A 48 -6.62 22.63 37.00
C TYR A 48 -5.11 22.90 37.09
N ASN A 49 -4.62 23.90 36.35
CA ASN A 49 -3.22 24.29 36.26
C ASN A 49 -2.29 23.14 35.85
N ASP A 50 -2.75 22.30 34.93
CA ASP A 50 -2.05 21.12 34.41
C ASP A 50 -1.84 21.17 32.88
N CYS A 51 -1.94 22.36 32.28
CA CYS A 51 -1.70 22.56 30.84
C CYS A 51 -0.26 22.21 30.44
N CYS A 52 -0.09 21.67 29.23
CA CYS A 52 1.23 21.61 28.62
C CYS A 52 1.78 23.02 28.37
N SER A 53 3.10 23.16 28.40
CA SER A 53 3.77 24.47 28.25
C SER A 53 3.46 25.15 26.91
N ASP A 54 3.17 24.36 25.88
CA ASP A 54 2.81 24.80 24.53
C ASP A 54 1.29 24.89 24.29
N TYR A 55 0.45 24.67 25.31
CA TYR A 55 -1.02 24.67 25.17
C TYR A 55 -1.57 25.99 24.60
N ALA A 56 -1.05 27.11 25.07
CA ALA A 56 -1.49 28.42 24.58
C ALA A 56 -1.09 28.62 23.10
N GLU A 57 0.10 28.17 22.70
CA GLU A 57 0.61 28.34 21.34
C GLU A 57 -0.01 27.33 20.35
N ILE A 58 -0.22 26.09 20.77
CA ILE A 58 -0.69 25.03 19.89
C ILE A 58 -2.21 24.91 19.91
N CYS A 59 -2.90 25.12 21.03
CA CYS A 59 -4.34 24.90 21.10
C CYS A 59 -5.17 26.19 21.11
N LYS A 60 -4.66 27.32 21.63
CA LYS A 60 -5.41 28.59 21.62
C LYS A 60 -5.20 29.39 20.35
N THR A 61 -3.96 29.53 19.87
CA THR A 61 -3.66 30.26 18.62
C THR A 61 -4.05 29.47 17.36
N SER A 62 -3.99 28.14 17.40
CA SER A 62 -4.42 27.29 16.26
C SER A 62 -5.94 27.11 16.14
N ALA A 63 -6.74 27.54 17.13
CA ALA A 63 -8.21 27.39 17.11
C ALA A 63 -8.91 28.25 16.03
N THR A 64 -8.18 29.15 15.38
CA THR A 64 -8.68 30.07 14.34
C THR A 64 -8.00 29.91 12.98
N SER A 65 -7.08 28.95 12.88
CA SER A 65 -6.24 28.73 11.69
C SER A 65 -6.27 27.28 11.25
N CYS A 66 -6.09 27.04 9.95
CA CYS A 66 -5.94 25.71 9.37
C CYS A 66 -4.51 25.15 9.35
N LYS A 67 -3.53 25.90 9.86
CA LYS A 67 -2.14 25.42 9.96
C LYS A 67 -2.06 24.11 10.76
N GLY A 68 -1.73 23.00 10.09
CA GLY A 68 -1.65 21.67 10.68
C GLY A 68 -3.01 21.02 11.03
N ARG A 69 -4.14 21.56 10.54
CA ARG A 69 -5.50 21.08 10.83
C ARG A 69 -6.29 20.65 9.59
N CYS A 70 -5.72 20.74 8.39
CA CYS A 70 -6.43 20.35 7.18
C CYS A 70 -6.81 18.85 7.22
N GLY A 71 -8.06 18.53 6.89
CA GLY A 71 -8.59 17.17 6.96
C GLY A 71 -9.07 16.73 8.35
N GLU A 72 -9.18 17.64 9.32
CA GLU A 72 -9.63 17.32 10.68
C GLU A 72 -11.03 16.67 10.74
N LYS A 73 -11.29 15.86 11.77
CA LYS A 73 -12.65 15.39 12.06
C LYS A 73 -13.49 16.55 12.61
N TYR A 74 -14.79 16.52 12.34
CA TYR A 74 -15.71 17.52 12.89
C TYR A 74 -15.68 17.50 14.42
N ASN A 75 -15.52 18.68 15.01
CA ASN A 75 -15.54 18.90 16.44
C ASN A 75 -16.33 20.17 16.73
N SER A 76 -17.53 20.02 17.30
CA SER A 76 -18.46 21.13 17.57
C SER A 76 -17.90 22.22 18.50
N GLN A 77 -16.71 22.05 19.06
CA GLN A 77 -16.05 22.98 19.97
C GLN A 77 -14.97 23.84 19.28
N ASN A 78 -14.64 23.56 18.01
CA ASN A 78 -13.77 24.43 17.22
C ASN A 78 -14.56 25.66 16.73
N LYS A 79 -13.96 26.84 16.81
CA LYS A 79 -14.56 28.08 16.27
C LYS A 79 -14.69 28.07 14.76
N CYS A 80 -13.85 27.28 14.10
CA CYS A 80 -13.82 27.08 12.66
C CYS A 80 -13.17 25.73 12.33
N HIS A 81 -13.46 25.24 11.14
CA HIS A 81 -13.12 23.90 10.67
C HIS A 81 -12.21 23.92 9.45
N CYS A 82 -11.38 22.88 9.35
CA CYS A 82 -10.43 22.72 8.25
C CYS A 82 -10.65 21.40 7.50
N ASN A 83 -11.89 20.91 7.51
CA ASN A 83 -12.29 19.69 6.83
C ASN A 83 -12.98 19.98 5.50
N SER A 84 -13.04 19.00 4.61
CA SER A 84 -13.60 19.15 3.26
C SER A 84 -15.07 19.54 3.21
N LYS A 85 -15.81 19.40 4.32
CA LYS A 85 -17.22 19.79 4.41
C LYS A 85 -17.42 21.19 5.01
N CYS A 86 -16.37 21.88 5.45
CA CYS A 86 -16.54 23.14 6.15
C CYS A 86 -17.19 24.23 5.28
N SER A 87 -16.97 24.19 3.96
CA SER A 87 -17.57 25.12 3.00
C SER A 87 -19.06 24.87 2.83
N GLN A 88 -19.51 23.63 2.94
CA GLN A 88 -20.93 23.26 2.90
C GLN A 88 -21.69 23.78 4.12
N TYR A 89 -21.02 23.80 5.29
CA TYR A 89 -21.60 24.24 6.56
C TYR A 89 -21.25 25.69 6.94
N ASN A 90 -20.57 26.42 6.05
CA ASN A 90 -20.11 27.80 6.26
C ASN A 90 -19.37 28.00 7.59
N ASN A 91 -18.51 27.04 7.95
CA ASN A 91 -17.75 27.07 9.20
C ASN A 91 -16.25 26.89 8.98
N CYS A 92 -15.73 27.15 7.76
CA CYS A 92 -14.29 27.10 7.50
C CYS A 92 -13.51 28.14 8.30
N CYS A 93 -12.24 27.84 8.63
CA CYS A 93 -11.34 28.90 9.11
C CYS A 93 -11.06 29.90 7.98
N SER A 94 -10.72 31.14 8.34
CA SER A 94 -10.54 32.23 7.36
C SER A 94 -9.38 31.96 6.39
N ASP A 95 -8.39 31.20 6.84
CA ASP A 95 -7.22 30.77 6.07
C ASP A 95 -7.41 29.39 5.44
N TYR A 96 -8.62 28.81 5.48
CA TYR A 96 -8.90 27.51 4.86
C TYR A 96 -8.63 27.55 3.36
N ALA A 97 -9.02 28.62 2.67
CA ALA A 97 -8.76 28.75 1.23
C ALA A 97 -7.25 28.84 0.92
N ASP A 98 -6.49 29.52 1.77
CA ASP A 98 -5.07 29.76 1.54
C ASP A 98 -4.18 28.57 1.97
N LEU A 99 -4.57 27.86 3.03
CA LEU A 99 -3.78 26.76 3.63
C LEU A 99 -4.30 25.37 3.26
N CYS A 100 -5.57 25.24 2.90
CA CYS A 100 -6.20 23.98 2.50
C CYS A 100 -7.01 24.08 1.19
N GLY A 101 -7.13 25.27 0.59
CA GLY A 101 -7.95 25.54 -0.60
C GLY A 101 -7.16 25.90 -1.86
N GLY A 102 -5.82 25.94 -1.76
CA GLY A 102 -5.00 25.38 -2.82
C GLY A 102 -5.13 23.86 -2.74
N ASP A 103 -5.04 23.16 -3.87
CA ASP A 103 -4.94 21.70 -3.96
C ASP A 103 -3.73 21.15 -3.17
N GLY A 104 -3.75 21.22 -1.83
CA GLY A 104 -2.56 21.04 -1.02
C GLY A 104 -2.75 21.31 0.47
N GLY A 105 -3.24 20.30 1.20
CA GLY A 105 -3.05 20.17 2.64
C GLY A 105 -3.98 19.12 3.24
N GLY A 106 -3.47 17.91 3.53
CA GLY A 106 -4.20 16.87 4.29
C GLY A 106 -5.02 15.88 3.44
N SER A 107 -4.34 15.05 2.65
CA SER A 107 -4.91 14.13 1.64
C SER A 107 -5.46 14.83 0.42
N GLY A 108 -4.57 15.41 -0.40
CA GLY A 108 -4.92 15.77 -1.77
C GLY A 108 -5.39 14.49 -2.45
N VAL A 109 -6.68 14.44 -2.82
CA VAL A 109 -7.24 13.28 -3.52
C VAL A 109 -6.45 13.14 -4.80
N ILE A 110 -5.51 12.19 -4.83
CA ILE A 110 -4.72 11.88 -6.01
C ILE A 110 -5.72 11.60 -7.13
N THR A 111 -5.73 12.43 -8.16
CA THR A 111 -6.74 12.43 -9.22
C THR A 111 -6.49 11.29 -10.21
N ASP A 112 -7.51 10.89 -10.98
CA ASP A 112 -7.34 9.86 -12.02
C ASP A 112 -6.34 10.30 -13.10
N ALA A 113 -6.25 11.60 -13.38
CA ALA A 113 -5.28 12.14 -14.34
C ALA A 113 -3.84 11.97 -13.82
N GLU A 114 -3.61 12.21 -12.53
CA GLU A 114 -2.31 12.02 -11.91
C GLU A 114 -1.93 10.54 -11.85
N ILE A 115 -2.88 9.65 -11.52
CA ILE A 115 -2.69 8.19 -11.56
C ILE A 115 -2.28 7.74 -12.97
N LYS A 116 -2.95 8.23 -14.01
CA LYS A 116 -2.59 7.94 -15.41
C LYS A 116 -1.21 8.47 -15.77
N SER A 117 -0.85 9.67 -15.29
CA SER A 117 0.45 10.27 -15.55
C SER A 117 1.59 9.49 -14.89
N ILE A 118 1.46 9.14 -13.61
CA ILE A 118 2.49 8.38 -12.90
C ILE A 118 2.60 6.96 -13.47
N SER A 119 1.51 6.30 -13.86
CA SER A 119 1.59 4.96 -14.44
C SER A 119 2.34 4.92 -15.79
N GLU A 120 2.24 5.97 -16.61
CA GLU A 120 3.06 6.11 -17.82
C GLU A 120 4.54 6.32 -17.50
N ALA A 121 4.85 7.11 -16.47
CA ALA A 121 6.23 7.28 -16.01
C ALA A 121 6.81 5.94 -15.55
N LEU A 122 6.08 5.18 -14.71
CA LEU A 122 6.50 3.86 -14.26
C LEU A 122 6.67 2.87 -15.42
N TYR A 123 5.83 2.94 -16.47
CA TYR A 123 5.97 2.11 -17.67
C TYR A 123 7.26 2.37 -18.45
N VAL A 124 7.64 3.65 -18.56
CA VAL A 124 8.91 4.04 -19.21
C VAL A 124 10.11 3.64 -18.35
N LEU A 125 9.99 3.75 -17.02
CA LEU A 125 11.04 3.43 -16.05
C LEU A 125 11.19 1.93 -15.76
N ASP A 126 10.34 1.07 -16.32
CA ASP A 126 10.45 -0.39 -16.19
C ASP A 126 11.61 -0.93 -17.05
N SER A 127 12.84 -0.61 -16.65
CA SER A 127 14.06 -1.00 -17.35
C SER A 127 14.36 -2.49 -17.23
N ASN A 128 13.80 -3.16 -16.22
CA ASN A 128 13.98 -4.58 -15.96
C ASN A 128 12.87 -5.45 -16.58
N LYS A 129 11.96 -4.91 -17.38
CA LYS A 129 11.00 -5.75 -18.13
C LYS A 129 11.69 -6.68 -19.12
N ALA A 130 10.98 -7.74 -19.50
CA ALA A 130 11.44 -8.61 -20.57
C ALA A 130 11.36 -7.90 -21.93
N SER A 131 12.43 -8.01 -22.72
CA SER A 131 12.39 -7.65 -24.13
C SER A 131 11.72 -8.75 -24.97
N ALA A 132 11.36 -8.43 -26.21
CA ALA A 132 10.80 -9.41 -27.15
C ALA A 132 11.76 -10.56 -27.49
N SER A 133 13.07 -10.39 -27.28
CA SER A 133 14.06 -11.46 -27.42
C SER A 133 14.22 -12.31 -26.16
N GLU A 134 13.90 -11.77 -24.98
CA GLU A 134 14.03 -12.47 -23.70
C GLU A 134 12.75 -13.23 -23.31
N LEU A 135 11.61 -12.92 -23.94
CA LEU A 135 10.33 -13.55 -23.66
C LEU A 135 9.52 -13.76 -24.95
N ILE A 136 9.27 -15.02 -25.30
CA ILE A 136 8.44 -15.40 -26.45
C ILE A 136 7.26 -16.23 -25.94
N ILE A 137 6.04 -15.76 -26.22
CA ILE A 137 4.80 -16.45 -25.87
C ILE A 137 4.06 -16.95 -27.11
N ASP A 138 3.25 -17.99 -26.94
CA ASP A 138 2.29 -18.53 -27.92
C ASP A 138 0.87 -18.50 -27.33
N PRO A 139 0.14 -17.39 -27.55
CA PRO A 139 -1.20 -17.21 -27.00
C PRO A 139 -2.22 -18.24 -27.48
N GLN A 140 -1.97 -18.93 -28.62
CA GLN A 140 -2.85 -19.97 -29.16
C GLN A 140 -4.32 -19.51 -29.31
N ALA A 141 -5.26 -20.14 -28.59
CA ALA A 141 -6.68 -19.94 -28.80
C ALA A 141 -7.25 -18.77 -27.99
N LEU A 142 -7.79 -17.78 -28.72
CA LEU A 142 -8.69 -16.75 -28.17
C LEU A 142 -10.11 -17.32 -28.07
N VAL A 143 -10.75 -17.20 -26.91
CA VAL A 143 -12.13 -17.64 -26.67
C VAL A 143 -13.03 -16.47 -26.28
N ASP A 144 -14.33 -16.60 -26.58
CA ASP A 144 -15.34 -15.66 -26.08
C ASP A 144 -15.53 -15.81 -24.56
N ASN A 145 -15.96 -14.75 -23.87
CA ASN A 145 -16.19 -14.84 -22.42
C ASN A 145 -17.25 -15.87 -22.05
N SER A 146 -18.22 -16.14 -22.93
CA SER A 146 -19.22 -17.19 -22.75
C SER A 146 -18.62 -18.60 -22.69
N GLN A 147 -17.38 -18.78 -23.15
CA GLN A 147 -16.69 -20.07 -23.22
C GLN A 147 -15.62 -20.25 -22.12
N THR A 148 -15.35 -19.22 -21.32
CA THR A 148 -14.29 -19.25 -20.27
C THR A 148 -14.49 -20.34 -19.23
N SER A 149 -15.73 -20.78 -18.99
CA SER A 149 -16.06 -21.86 -18.05
C SER A 149 -16.11 -23.26 -18.69
N SER A 150 -15.83 -23.39 -19.99
CA SER A 150 -15.98 -24.65 -20.74
C SER A 150 -15.01 -25.75 -20.31
N GLN A 151 -13.88 -25.39 -19.67
CA GLN A 151 -12.80 -26.31 -19.30
C GLN A 151 -12.31 -27.16 -20.49
N SER A 152 -12.45 -26.64 -21.71
CA SER A 152 -11.90 -27.26 -22.90
C SER A 152 -10.48 -26.77 -23.11
N ASP A 153 -9.53 -27.69 -23.18
CA ASP A 153 -8.16 -27.38 -23.54
C ASP A 153 -8.08 -27.12 -25.05
N LEU A 154 -7.88 -25.86 -25.42
CA LEU A 154 -7.78 -25.39 -26.80
C LEU A 154 -6.34 -24.96 -27.15
N SER A 155 -5.41 -25.15 -26.22
CA SER A 155 -4.03 -24.68 -26.29
C SER A 155 -3.09 -25.84 -25.94
N PRO A 156 -2.87 -26.79 -26.88
CA PRO A 156 -2.11 -28.01 -26.61
C PRO A 156 -0.60 -27.77 -26.39
N ARG A 157 -0.10 -26.54 -26.55
CA ARG A 157 1.30 -26.15 -26.33
C ARG A 157 1.41 -25.24 -25.10
N PRO A 158 2.60 -25.14 -24.47
CA PRO A 158 2.84 -24.14 -23.44
C PRO A 158 2.60 -22.71 -23.95
N LEU A 159 2.11 -21.82 -23.07
CA LEU A 159 2.04 -20.39 -23.36
C LEU A 159 3.44 -19.80 -23.49
N PHE A 160 4.36 -20.16 -22.61
CA PHE A 160 5.72 -19.61 -22.62
C PHE A 160 6.65 -20.49 -23.47
N GLN A 161 6.88 -20.10 -24.72
CA GLN A 161 7.78 -20.84 -25.63
C GLN A 161 9.25 -20.63 -25.27
N TYR A 162 9.62 -19.43 -24.84
CA TYR A 162 10.98 -19.10 -24.44
C TYR A 162 11.00 -18.00 -23.38
N VAL A 163 11.85 -18.20 -22.38
CA VAL A 163 12.21 -17.20 -21.37
C VAL A 163 13.72 -17.27 -21.19
N ASP A 164 14.41 -16.14 -21.36
CA ASP A 164 15.84 -16.04 -21.05
C ASP A 164 16.04 -15.95 -19.54
N GLU A 165 16.00 -17.10 -18.87
CA GLU A 165 16.19 -17.18 -17.42
C GLU A 165 17.56 -16.64 -16.99
N GLY A 166 18.59 -16.83 -17.81
CA GLY A 166 19.94 -16.35 -17.49
C GLY A 166 20.00 -14.83 -17.42
N ALA A 167 19.40 -14.15 -18.40
CA ALA A 167 19.34 -12.70 -18.43
C ALA A 167 18.34 -12.12 -17.42
N LEU A 168 17.12 -12.68 -17.33
CA LEU A 168 16.07 -12.12 -16.49
C LEU A 168 16.29 -12.44 -15.00
N PHE A 169 16.56 -13.70 -14.64
CA PHE A 169 16.62 -14.11 -13.23
C PHE A 169 17.91 -13.72 -12.52
N SER A 170 18.92 -13.27 -13.27
CA SER A 170 20.12 -12.65 -12.70
C SER A 170 19.92 -11.18 -12.30
N ARG A 171 18.83 -10.53 -12.76
CA ARG A 171 18.50 -9.16 -12.36
C ARG A 171 18.13 -9.15 -10.86
N PRO A 172 18.62 -8.17 -10.06
CA PRO A 172 18.40 -8.17 -8.61
C PRO A 172 16.94 -8.29 -8.18
N THR A 173 16.01 -7.61 -8.87
CA THR A 173 14.59 -7.64 -8.52
C THR A 173 13.92 -8.97 -8.84
N TYR A 174 14.32 -9.65 -9.92
CA TYR A 174 13.86 -11.00 -10.24
C TYR A 174 14.41 -12.02 -9.25
N ALA A 175 15.71 -11.95 -8.92
CA ALA A 175 16.31 -12.84 -7.94
C ALA A 175 15.64 -12.72 -6.57
N ALA A 176 15.41 -11.48 -6.10
CA ALA A 176 14.72 -11.22 -4.84
C ALA A 176 13.25 -11.69 -4.88
N PHE A 177 12.55 -11.50 -6.01
CA PHE A 177 11.18 -12.01 -6.18
C PHE A 177 11.13 -13.54 -6.09
N LEU A 178 12.04 -14.23 -6.76
CA LEU A 178 12.12 -15.70 -6.76
C LEU A 178 12.42 -16.26 -5.36
N ALA A 179 13.31 -15.61 -4.60
CA ALA A 179 13.63 -15.97 -3.22
C ALA A 179 12.52 -15.66 -2.21
N VAL A 180 11.54 -14.83 -2.58
CA VAL A 180 10.33 -14.65 -1.76
C VAL A 180 9.26 -15.65 -2.19
N LEU A 181 9.14 -15.92 -3.48
CA LEU A 181 8.14 -16.81 -4.06
C LEU A 181 8.31 -18.28 -3.63
N ASP A 182 9.55 -18.75 -3.46
CA ASP A 182 9.86 -20.13 -3.05
C ASP A 182 9.51 -20.43 -1.58
N ASN A 183 9.28 -19.40 -0.77
CA ASN A 183 8.87 -19.53 0.63
C ASN A 183 7.42 -19.98 0.82
N TYR A 184 6.57 -19.77 -0.18
CA TYR A 184 5.14 -19.99 -0.06
C TYR A 184 4.70 -21.40 -0.47
N GLN A 185 3.75 -21.95 0.30
CA GLN A 185 3.11 -23.23 -0.02
C GLN A 185 1.72 -23.00 -0.59
N ARG A 186 1.38 -23.70 -1.69
CA ARG A 186 0.12 -23.48 -2.42
C ARG A 186 -1.19 -23.79 -1.68
N MET A 187 -1.14 -24.56 -0.59
CA MET A 187 -2.33 -25.05 0.13
C MET A 187 -2.59 -24.20 1.38
N THR A 188 -3.71 -23.47 1.38
CA THR A 188 -4.18 -22.67 2.53
C THR A 188 -4.51 -23.54 3.75
N GLY A 189 -4.51 -22.95 4.96
CA GLY A 189 -4.94 -23.61 6.21
C GLY A 189 -3.83 -24.23 7.06
N GLN A 190 -2.56 -24.05 6.70
CA GLN A 190 -1.41 -24.23 7.60
C GLN A 190 -0.92 -22.86 8.07
N THR A 191 -0.54 -22.74 9.35
CA THR A 191 0.00 -21.48 9.85
C THR A 191 1.32 -21.20 9.15
N GLU A 192 1.45 -20.02 8.54
CA GLU A 192 2.73 -19.56 8.00
C GLU A 192 3.59 -19.06 9.17
N ASP A 193 4.78 -19.65 9.31
CA ASP A 193 5.80 -19.21 10.25
C ASP A 193 7.09 -18.98 9.47
N PHE A 194 7.39 -17.70 9.22
CA PHE A 194 8.55 -17.31 8.43
C PHE A 194 9.82 -17.34 9.29
N SER A 195 10.84 -18.04 8.80
CA SER A 195 12.16 -18.00 9.41
C SER A 195 12.77 -16.60 9.30
N PRO A 196 13.78 -16.25 10.12
CA PRO A 196 14.49 -14.98 10.00
C PRO A 196 15.07 -14.73 8.60
N GLN A 197 15.47 -15.79 7.89
CA GLN A 197 15.93 -15.68 6.51
C GLN A 197 14.80 -15.25 5.57
N GLN A 198 13.62 -15.86 5.71
CA GLN A 198 12.45 -15.54 4.87
C GLN A 198 11.95 -14.12 5.10
N LEU A 199 11.99 -13.65 6.35
CA LEU A 199 11.70 -12.25 6.67
C LEU A 199 12.73 -11.29 6.04
N ALA A 200 14.01 -11.67 6.01
CA ALA A 200 15.06 -10.90 5.34
C ALA A 200 14.92 -10.90 3.80
N GLU A 201 14.43 -11.99 3.21
CA GLU A 201 14.11 -12.08 1.78
C GLU A 201 12.97 -11.11 1.42
N GLN A 202 11.92 -11.01 2.25
CA GLN A 202 10.85 -10.02 2.07
C GLN A 202 11.37 -8.58 2.14
N GLU A 203 12.23 -8.26 3.12
CA GLU A 203 12.86 -6.93 3.22
C GLU A 203 13.75 -6.62 2.01
N THR A 204 14.52 -7.61 1.58
CA THR A 204 15.37 -7.51 0.39
C THR A 204 14.54 -7.23 -0.85
N PHE A 205 13.44 -7.95 -1.05
CA PHE A 205 12.55 -7.73 -2.18
C PHE A 205 11.95 -6.32 -2.20
N VAL A 206 11.42 -5.83 -1.07
CA VAL A 206 10.88 -4.46 -1.00
C VAL A 206 11.96 -3.44 -1.32
N LYS A 207 13.17 -3.60 -0.79
CA LYS A 207 14.28 -2.67 -1.03
C LYS A 207 14.78 -2.71 -2.48
N GLU A 208 15.00 -3.91 -3.03
CA GLU A 208 15.45 -4.08 -4.41
C GLU A 208 14.45 -3.48 -5.38
N THR A 209 13.16 -3.68 -5.14
CA THR A 209 12.12 -3.16 -6.05
C THR A 209 11.87 -1.66 -5.87
N MET A 210 11.84 -1.13 -4.64
CA MET A 210 11.39 0.23 -4.38
C MET A 210 12.52 1.25 -4.21
N SER A 211 13.65 0.88 -3.61
CA SER A 211 14.77 1.80 -3.38
C SER A 211 15.83 1.71 -4.47
N ASN A 212 16.09 0.51 -4.99
CA ASN A 212 17.20 0.30 -5.91
C ASN A 212 16.84 0.53 -7.39
N THR A 213 15.56 0.63 -7.73
CA THR A 213 15.10 0.94 -9.11
C THR A 213 14.70 2.41 -9.25
N GLU A 214 14.83 2.95 -10.47
CA GLU A 214 14.32 4.29 -10.77
C GLU A 214 12.79 4.35 -10.66
N LEU A 215 12.12 3.29 -11.11
CA LEU A 215 10.67 3.11 -11.04
C LEU A 215 10.16 3.20 -9.58
N GLY A 216 10.78 2.46 -8.67
CA GLY A 216 10.41 2.47 -7.26
C GLY A 216 10.59 3.83 -6.60
N ARG A 217 11.72 4.50 -6.89
CA ARG A 217 12.01 5.84 -6.39
C ARG A 217 11.04 6.88 -6.95
N GLU A 218 10.61 6.75 -8.20
CA GLU A 218 9.61 7.63 -8.80
C GLU A 218 8.23 7.46 -8.14
N LEU A 219 7.81 6.23 -7.85
CA LEU A 219 6.58 5.99 -7.09
C LEU A 219 6.65 6.62 -5.69
N PHE A 220 7.78 6.43 -4.97
CA PHE A 220 7.97 7.05 -3.67
C PHE A 220 7.94 8.58 -3.77
N ALA A 221 8.68 9.18 -4.71
CA ALA A 221 8.71 10.62 -4.91
C ALA A 221 7.31 11.19 -5.19
N PHE A 222 6.52 10.52 -6.04
CA PHE A 222 5.14 10.89 -6.27
C PHE A 222 4.32 10.86 -4.98
N LEU A 223 4.35 9.77 -4.23
CA LEU A 223 3.55 9.64 -3.00
C LEU A 223 4.03 10.58 -1.88
N TYR A 224 5.33 10.86 -1.82
CA TYR A 224 5.93 11.87 -0.94
C TYR A 224 5.42 13.28 -1.26
N THR A 225 5.48 13.69 -2.53
CA THR A 225 4.99 15.03 -2.96
C THR A 225 3.48 15.18 -2.74
N LYS A 226 2.72 14.08 -2.75
CA LYS A 226 1.29 14.06 -2.40
C LYS A 226 1.01 14.04 -0.90
N GLY A 227 2.06 14.01 -0.07
CA GLY A 227 1.94 13.96 1.38
C GLY A 227 1.36 12.65 1.90
N VAL A 228 1.46 11.55 1.13
CA VAL A 228 1.02 10.22 1.55
C VAL A 228 2.03 9.59 2.51
N TYR A 229 3.32 9.78 2.24
CA TYR A 229 4.43 9.33 3.09
C TYR A 229 5.36 10.50 3.40
N ALA A 230 5.88 10.54 4.63
CA ALA A 230 6.82 11.58 5.07
C ALA A 230 8.29 11.19 4.81
N THR A 231 8.59 9.90 4.80
CA THR A 231 9.95 9.37 4.60
C THR A 231 9.92 8.10 3.74
N GLU A 232 11.07 7.74 3.17
CA GLU A 232 11.19 6.49 2.41
C GLU A 232 11.04 5.29 3.35
N GLU A 233 11.55 5.40 4.58
CA GLU A 233 11.41 4.37 5.60
C GLU A 233 9.95 4.07 5.92
N ASP A 234 9.09 5.09 6.03
CA ASP A 234 7.65 4.92 6.25
C ASP A 234 7.00 4.21 5.06
N PHE A 235 7.38 4.58 3.84
CA PHE A 235 6.87 3.98 2.61
C PHE A 235 7.25 2.49 2.52
N LEU A 236 8.53 2.15 2.69
CA LEU A 236 9.01 0.78 2.62
C LEU A 236 8.41 -0.09 3.74
N TYR A 237 8.31 0.46 4.95
CA TYR A 237 7.66 -0.24 6.06
C TYR A 237 6.18 -0.51 5.76
N ASP A 238 5.46 0.49 5.24
CA ASP A 238 4.05 0.32 4.91
C ASP A 238 3.84 -0.71 3.81
N LEU A 239 4.68 -0.71 2.76
CA LEU A 239 4.63 -1.73 1.72
C LEU A 239 4.95 -3.12 2.28
N LYS A 240 5.95 -3.24 3.15
CA LYS A 240 6.27 -4.52 3.81
C LYS A 240 5.05 -5.05 4.56
N MET A 241 4.42 -4.22 5.38
CA MET A 241 3.26 -4.63 6.17
C MET A 241 2.02 -4.88 5.30
N MET A 242 1.78 -4.04 4.30
CA MET A 242 0.65 -4.14 3.37
C MET A 242 0.66 -5.45 2.60
N TRP A 243 1.83 -5.89 2.13
CA TRP A 243 1.98 -7.05 1.25
C TRP A 243 2.33 -8.35 1.97
N PHE A 244 3.21 -8.29 2.97
CA PHE A 244 3.73 -9.48 3.66
C PHE A 244 3.16 -9.67 5.06
N GLY A 245 2.46 -8.67 5.59
CA GLY A 245 1.77 -8.81 6.86
C GLY A 245 0.74 -9.93 6.78
N LEU A 246 0.88 -10.90 7.67
CA LEU A 246 0.00 -12.05 7.74
C LEU A 246 -1.41 -11.64 8.19
N TYR A 247 -2.42 -12.28 7.63
CA TYR A 247 -3.81 -12.21 8.08
C TYR A 247 -4.52 -13.54 7.86
N SER A 248 -5.65 -13.74 8.54
CA SER A 248 -6.34 -15.02 8.52
C SER A 248 -7.47 -15.10 7.49
N ARG A 249 -7.30 -15.90 6.43
CA ARG A 249 -8.35 -16.07 5.40
C ARG A 249 -9.32 -17.21 5.68
N TYR A 250 -8.92 -18.16 6.52
CA TYR A 250 -9.71 -19.34 6.88
C TYR A 250 -9.36 -19.82 8.29
N ASN A 251 -10.35 -20.28 9.06
CA ASN A 251 -10.18 -20.91 10.38
C ASN A 251 -9.34 -20.17 11.43
N LYS A 252 -9.23 -18.83 11.37
CA LYS A 252 -8.47 -18.00 12.34
C LYS A 252 -6.97 -18.28 12.40
N LYS A 253 -6.39 -18.99 11.42
CA LYS A 253 -4.94 -19.15 11.30
C LYS A 253 -4.37 -17.97 10.50
N MET A 254 -3.24 -17.42 10.94
CA MET A 254 -2.50 -16.40 10.20
C MET A 254 -1.76 -17.12 9.06
N ASP A 255 -2.47 -17.32 7.94
CA ASP A 255 -2.09 -18.27 6.90
C ASP A 255 -2.04 -17.65 5.52
N SER A 256 -2.13 -16.32 5.42
CA SER A 256 -2.04 -15.66 4.13
C SER A 256 -1.54 -14.24 4.19
N SER A 257 -0.96 -13.79 3.07
CA SER A 257 -0.50 -12.43 2.84
C SER A 257 -0.99 -11.91 1.49
N GLY A 258 -0.88 -10.60 1.26
CA GLY A 258 -1.19 -10.00 -0.04
C GLY A 258 -0.28 -10.55 -1.14
N PHE A 259 1.02 -10.72 -0.83
CA PHE A 259 1.99 -11.28 -1.75
C PHE A 259 1.65 -12.71 -2.14
N GLU A 260 1.41 -13.58 -1.15
CA GLU A 260 1.03 -14.97 -1.42
C GLU A 260 -0.18 -15.04 -2.34
N HIS A 261 -1.27 -14.34 -1.99
CA HIS A 261 -2.50 -14.40 -2.75
C HIS A 261 -2.31 -13.91 -4.19
N ILE A 262 -1.66 -12.75 -4.37
CA ILE A 262 -1.59 -12.07 -5.67
C ILE A 262 -0.51 -12.71 -6.56
N PHE A 263 0.69 -12.91 -6.03
CA PHE A 263 1.85 -13.36 -6.80
C PHE A 263 2.01 -14.88 -6.80
N ALA A 264 2.00 -15.53 -5.63
CA ALA A 264 2.21 -16.98 -5.53
C ALA A 264 0.99 -17.80 -5.98
N GLY A 265 -0.21 -17.29 -5.66
CA GLY A 265 -1.48 -17.98 -5.83
C GLY A 265 -1.77 -18.99 -4.71
N GLU A 266 -3.04 -19.19 -4.41
CA GLU A 266 -3.49 -20.12 -3.35
C GLU A 266 -4.64 -21.01 -3.86
N ILE A 267 -4.74 -22.25 -3.35
CA ILE A 267 -5.92 -23.09 -3.59
C ILE A 267 -6.83 -23.01 -2.37
N LYS A 268 -8.04 -22.46 -2.57
CA LYS A 268 -9.06 -22.28 -1.53
C LYS A 268 -10.37 -22.98 -1.94
N GLY A 269 -10.82 -23.93 -1.13
CA GLY A 269 -12.07 -24.65 -1.37
C GLY A 269 -12.11 -25.38 -2.72
N GLY A 270 -10.96 -25.92 -3.16
CA GLY A 270 -10.83 -26.60 -4.44
C GLY A 270 -10.90 -25.66 -5.66
N LYS A 271 -10.52 -24.39 -5.49
CA LYS A 271 -10.44 -23.41 -6.58
C LYS A 271 -9.16 -22.61 -6.47
N VAL A 272 -8.59 -22.24 -7.62
CA VAL A 272 -7.45 -21.31 -7.67
C VAL A 272 -7.96 -19.90 -7.32
N SER A 273 -7.44 -19.35 -6.23
CA SER A 273 -7.72 -18.03 -5.68
C SER A 273 -6.47 -17.16 -5.85
N GLY A 274 -6.63 -15.91 -6.30
CA GLY A 274 -5.50 -15.06 -6.64
C GLY A 274 -4.72 -15.59 -7.85
N PHE A 275 -3.39 -15.62 -7.80
CA PHE A 275 -2.52 -16.07 -8.91
C PHE A 275 -2.63 -15.16 -10.15
N HIS A 276 -1.89 -14.06 -10.13
CA HIS A 276 -1.94 -12.99 -11.13
C HIS A 276 -0.56 -12.56 -11.65
N ASN A 277 0.46 -13.40 -11.49
CA ASN A 277 1.83 -13.11 -11.88
C ASN A 277 2.37 -14.05 -12.97
N TRP A 278 2.98 -13.46 -14.00
CA TRP A 278 3.46 -14.19 -15.17
C TRP A 278 4.69 -15.05 -14.89
N ILE A 279 5.57 -14.63 -13.96
CA ILE A 279 6.78 -15.37 -13.60
C ILE A 279 6.38 -16.68 -12.90
N GLN A 280 5.47 -16.59 -11.92
CA GLN A 280 4.93 -17.78 -11.25
C GLN A 280 4.19 -18.71 -12.23
N PHE A 281 3.41 -18.14 -13.16
CA PHE A 281 2.77 -18.92 -14.22
C PHE A 281 3.80 -19.70 -15.04
N TYR A 282 4.82 -19.01 -15.55
CA TYR A 282 5.91 -19.62 -16.33
C TYR A 282 6.59 -20.75 -15.56
N LEU A 283 6.99 -20.49 -14.31
CA LEU A 283 7.69 -21.48 -13.49
C LEU A 283 6.86 -22.75 -13.26
N LEU A 284 5.55 -22.61 -13.07
CA LEU A 284 4.64 -23.75 -12.85
C LEU A 284 4.31 -24.49 -14.15
N GLU A 285 4.18 -23.78 -15.27
CA GLU A 285 4.00 -24.38 -16.60
C GLU A 285 5.25 -25.19 -16.99
N LYS A 286 6.44 -24.60 -16.80
CA LYS A 286 7.73 -25.27 -17.04
C LYS A 286 7.90 -26.55 -16.21
N ARG A 287 7.38 -26.58 -14.98
CA ARG A 287 7.40 -27.76 -14.09
C ARG A 287 6.29 -28.78 -14.41
N GLY A 288 5.43 -28.51 -15.39
CA GLY A 288 4.28 -29.36 -15.72
C GLY A 288 3.18 -29.38 -14.65
N GLN A 289 3.18 -28.41 -13.73
CA GLN A 289 2.20 -28.29 -12.65
C GLN A 289 0.99 -27.42 -13.04
N LEU A 290 1.17 -26.61 -14.09
CA LEU A 290 0.13 -25.78 -14.68
C LEU A 290 -0.02 -26.14 -16.16
N ASN A 291 -1.27 -26.23 -16.62
CA ASN A 291 -1.62 -26.38 -18.03
C ASN A 291 -2.45 -25.17 -18.51
N TYR A 292 -1.97 -24.47 -19.53
CA TYR A 292 -2.65 -23.35 -20.18
C TYR A 292 -3.72 -23.85 -21.15
N TYR A 293 -4.94 -23.30 -21.09
CA TYR A 293 -6.09 -23.81 -21.87
C TYR A 293 -6.49 -22.89 -23.02
N SER A 294 -6.42 -21.58 -22.82
CA SER A 294 -6.86 -20.53 -23.75
C SER A 294 -6.73 -19.16 -23.09
N HIS A 295 -6.96 -18.09 -23.85
CA HIS A 295 -7.15 -16.75 -23.32
C HIS A 295 -8.48 -16.16 -23.80
N SER A 296 -9.08 -15.31 -22.96
CA SER A 296 -10.28 -14.53 -23.30
C SER A 296 -9.99 -13.05 -23.51
N PHE A 297 -8.76 -12.63 -23.24
CA PHE A 297 -8.29 -11.28 -23.49
C PHE A 297 -6.81 -11.29 -23.82
N ASN A 298 -6.44 -10.52 -24.84
CA ASN A 298 -5.08 -10.18 -25.19
C ASN A 298 -5.04 -8.67 -25.44
N GLY A 299 -4.15 -7.97 -24.76
CA GLY A 299 -4.16 -6.52 -24.71
C GLY A 299 -3.81 -5.86 -26.04
N PRO A 300 -4.04 -4.54 -26.19
CA PRO A 300 -3.70 -3.80 -27.39
C PRO A 300 -2.19 -3.47 -27.51
N TRP A 301 -1.34 -3.96 -26.61
CA TRP A 301 0.09 -3.66 -26.59
C TRP A 301 0.84 -4.58 -27.55
N THR A 302 1.73 -4.01 -28.36
CA THR A 302 2.52 -4.77 -29.35
C THR A 302 3.88 -5.23 -28.80
N THR A 303 4.14 -4.96 -27.53
CA THR A 303 5.38 -5.29 -26.82
C THR A 303 5.11 -5.33 -25.32
N TYR A 304 6.07 -5.82 -24.53
CA TYR A 304 5.90 -5.93 -23.10
C TYR A 304 6.08 -4.58 -22.36
N PRO A 305 5.43 -4.41 -21.20
CA PRO A 305 4.37 -5.29 -20.69
C PRO A 305 3.07 -5.29 -21.51
N ASP A 306 2.43 -6.47 -21.59
CA ASP A 306 1.10 -6.68 -22.17
C ASP A 306 0.16 -7.26 -21.10
N VAL A 307 -1.15 -7.33 -21.33
CA VAL A 307 -2.11 -7.88 -20.37
C VAL A 307 -2.92 -8.99 -21.01
N MET A 308 -2.91 -10.16 -20.37
CA MET A 308 -3.69 -11.32 -20.80
C MET A 308 -4.72 -11.70 -19.75
N GLY A 309 -5.89 -12.16 -20.21
CA GLY A 309 -6.88 -12.87 -19.39
C GLY A 309 -6.89 -14.34 -19.80
N MET A 310 -6.45 -15.23 -18.90
CA MET A 310 -6.11 -16.62 -19.24
C MET A 310 -7.02 -17.62 -18.52
N GLN A 311 -7.27 -18.74 -19.20
CA GLN A 311 -7.86 -19.96 -18.65
C GLN A 311 -6.73 -20.96 -18.43
N PHE A 312 -6.64 -21.54 -17.24
CA PHE A 312 -5.62 -22.53 -16.95
C PHE A 312 -6.03 -23.47 -15.83
N LYS A 313 -5.33 -24.60 -15.75
CA LYS A 313 -5.48 -25.59 -14.69
C LYS A 313 -4.17 -25.70 -13.92
N TRP A 314 -4.22 -25.46 -12.62
CA TRP A 314 -3.07 -25.58 -11.73
C TRP A 314 -3.33 -26.66 -10.70
N ASP A 315 -2.46 -27.68 -10.65
CA ASP A 315 -2.55 -28.80 -9.70
C ASP A 315 -3.93 -29.47 -9.65
N GLY A 316 -4.57 -29.62 -10.81
CA GLY A 316 -5.90 -30.24 -10.90
C GLY A 316 -7.08 -29.26 -10.79
N TYR A 317 -6.86 -28.01 -10.39
CA TYR A 317 -7.90 -27.02 -10.19
C TYR A 317 -7.96 -26.01 -11.33
N PHE A 318 -9.15 -25.86 -11.92
CA PHE A 318 -9.37 -24.95 -13.02
C PHE A 318 -9.60 -23.51 -12.53
N LYS A 319 -8.93 -22.55 -13.15
CA LYS A 319 -9.19 -21.13 -13.01
C LYS A 319 -9.88 -20.61 -14.27
N GLN A 320 -11.13 -20.15 -14.10
CA GLN A 320 -11.94 -19.65 -15.21
C GLN A 320 -11.33 -18.42 -15.88
N VAL A 321 -10.91 -17.43 -15.10
CA VAL A 321 -10.19 -16.27 -15.62
C VAL A 321 -9.16 -15.85 -14.58
N GLY A 322 -7.87 -15.91 -14.94
CA GLY A 322 -6.78 -15.25 -14.24
C GLY A 322 -6.10 -14.28 -15.18
N SER A 323 -6.02 -13.02 -14.77
CA SER A 323 -5.31 -12.00 -15.53
C SER A 323 -3.94 -11.70 -14.96
N ALA A 324 -3.00 -11.33 -15.81
CA ALA A 324 -1.64 -10.96 -15.42
C ALA A 324 -1.08 -9.93 -16.40
N VAL A 325 -0.14 -9.11 -15.92
CA VAL A 325 0.70 -8.27 -16.77
C VAL A 325 1.87 -9.14 -17.24
N ILE A 326 1.94 -9.47 -18.52
CA ILE A 326 2.94 -10.36 -19.10
C ILE A 326 4.20 -9.57 -19.43
N GLY A 327 5.35 -10.05 -18.97
CA GLY A 327 6.66 -9.53 -19.32
C GLY A 327 7.10 -8.27 -18.56
N CYS A 328 6.31 -7.77 -17.61
CA CYS A 328 6.75 -6.72 -16.70
C CYS A 328 7.83 -7.23 -15.73
N SER A 329 8.58 -6.32 -15.13
CA SER A 329 9.44 -6.65 -13.99
C SER A 329 8.65 -6.86 -12.69
N PRO A 330 9.24 -7.52 -11.66
CA PRO A 330 8.61 -7.63 -10.34
C PRO A 330 8.29 -6.28 -9.70
N GLU A 331 9.18 -5.29 -9.83
CA GLU A 331 8.99 -3.95 -9.30
C GLU A 331 7.84 -3.21 -9.97
N PHE A 332 7.59 -3.46 -11.26
CA PHE A 332 6.51 -2.82 -11.99
C PHE A 332 5.14 -3.28 -11.49
N ASP A 333 4.91 -4.60 -11.40
CA ASP A 333 3.67 -5.16 -10.85
C ASP A 333 3.48 -4.69 -9.40
N PHE A 334 4.53 -4.81 -8.58
CA PHE A 334 4.50 -4.42 -7.17
C PHE A 334 4.17 -2.94 -6.99
N ALA A 335 4.78 -2.05 -7.78
CA ALA A 335 4.54 -0.62 -7.76
C ALA A 335 3.13 -0.25 -8.22
N LEU A 336 2.67 -0.78 -9.36
CA LEU A 336 1.33 -0.46 -9.90
C LEU A 336 0.22 -0.90 -8.95
N TYR A 337 0.30 -2.12 -8.42
CA TYR A 337 -0.69 -2.63 -7.48
C TYR A 337 -0.66 -1.84 -6.17
N SER A 338 0.52 -1.45 -5.69
CA SER A 338 0.67 -0.59 -4.50
C SER A 338 0.07 0.80 -4.73
N LEU A 339 0.43 1.47 -5.83
CA LEU A 339 -0.14 2.75 -6.24
C LEU A 339 -1.67 2.69 -6.24
N CYS A 340 -2.23 1.67 -6.90
CA CYS A 340 -3.67 1.53 -7.00
C CYS A 340 -4.35 1.24 -5.67
N TYR A 341 -3.75 0.42 -4.82
CA TYR A 341 -4.32 0.14 -3.51
C TYR A 341 -4.23 1.35 -2.57
N ILE A 342 -3.12 2.07 -2.57
CA ILE A 342 -2.91 3.29 -1.77
C ILE A 342 -3.89 4.39 -2.19
N THR A 343 -4.10 4.58 -3.50
CA THR A 343 -4.90 5.69 -4.03
C THR A 343 -6.39 5.35 -4.18
N ARG A 344 -6.74 4.08 -4.39
CA ARG A 344 -8.10 3.58 -4.70
C ARG A 344 -8.36 2.25 -3.97
N PRO A 345 -8.24 2.17 -2.63
CA PRO A 345 -8.39 0.91 -1.90
C PRO A 345 -9.77 0.30 -2.13
N GLY A 346 -9.81 -0.95 -2.59
CA GLY A 346 -11.04 -1.70 -2.85
C GLY A 346 -11.81 -1.26 -4.09
N LYS A 347 -11.27 -0.33 -4.91
CA LYS A 347 -11.93 0.23 -6.08
C LYS A 347 -11.12 -0.05 -7.35
N GLN A 348 -11.77 0.12 -8.50
CA GLN A 348 -11.09 0.16 -9.78
C GLN A 348 -10.18 1.38 -9.86
N CYS A 349 -8.92 1.13 -10.19
CA CYS A 349 -7.88 2.10 -10.42
C CYS A 349 -7.59 2.16 -11.91
N ARG A 350 -7.85 3.31 -12.55
CA ARG A 350 -7.68 3.47 -13.99
C ARG A 350 -6.31 4.08 -14.28
N LEU A 351 -5.48 3.29 -14.94
CA LEU A 351 -4.12 3.62 -15.34
C LEU A 351 -4.05 3.92 -16.84
N SER A 352 -2.93 4.46 -17.27
CA SER A 352 -2.50 4.49 -18.67
C SER A 352 -1.14 3.81 -18.80
N LEU A 353 -1.03 2.92 -19.78
CA LEU A 353 0.16 2.13 -20.08
C LEU A 353 0.47 2.28 -21.57
N GLY A 354 1.57 2.92 -21.95
CA GLY A 354 1.92 3.11 -23.37
C GLY A 354 0.81 3.79 -24.18
N GLY A 355 0.07 4.71 -23.56
CA GLY A 355 -1.08 5.41 -24.15
C GLY A 355 -2.38 4.59 -24.25
N LYS A 356 -2.45 3.41 -23.63
CA LYS A 356 -3.65 2.56 -23.58
C LYS A 356 -4.20 2.48 -22.17
N GLU A 357 -5.52 2.43 -22.02
CA GLU A 357 -6.14 2.29 -20.71
C GLU A 357 -5.91 0.89 -20.14
N LEU A 358 -5.49 0.83 -18.88
CA LEU A 358 -5.41 -0.38 -18.07
C LEU A 358 -6.20 -0.14 -16.78
N ILE A 359 -7.04 -1.08 -16.37
CA ILE A 359 -7.75 -1.00 -15.10
C ILE A 359 -7.16 -2.05 -14.16
N ILE A 360 -6.76 -1.64 -12.96
CA ILE A 360 -6.40 -2.55 -11.87
C ILE A 360 -7.55 -2.58 -10.88
N GLN A 361 -8.04 -3.77 -10.55
CA GLN A 361 -8.95 -3.95 -9.43
C GLN A 361 -8.14 -4.34 -8.21
N THR A 362 -8.33 -3.63 -7.09
CA THR A 362 -7.78 -4.04 -5.79
C THR A 362 -8.88 -4.42 -4.82
N TYR A 363 -8.57 -5.24 -3.82
CA TYR A 363 -9.46 -5.57 -2.71
C TYR A 363 -8.74 -5.35 -1.40
N THR A 364 -9.47 -4.86 -0.40
CA THR A 364 -8.97 -4.64 0.95
C THR A 364 -9.30 -5.84 1.81
N TRP A 365 -8.35 -6.26 2.65
CA TRP A 365 -8.64 -7.19 3.73
C TRP A 365 -9.15 -6.43 4.96
N ASP A 366 -10.45 -6.56 5.27
CA ASP A 366 -11.11 -5.75 6.30
C ASP A 366 -11.19 -6.41 7.69
N ASN A 367 -10.79 -7.67 7.81
CA ASN A 367 -10.99 -8.44 9.06
C ASN A 367 -9.88 -8.26 10.09
N SER A 368 -8.74 -7.67 9.71
CA SER A 368 -7.61 -7.40 10.58
C SER A 368 -6.84 -6.17 10.09
N PHE A 369 -6.00 -5.61 10.96
CA PHE A 369 -5.30 -4.36 10.75
C PHE A 369 -3.85 -4.48 11.23
N TYR A 370 -2.99 -3.60 10.74
CA TYR A 370 -1.62 -3.41 11.25
C TYR A 370 -1.38 -1.94 11.58
N GLY A 371 -0.42 -1.69 12.47
CA GLY A 371 -0.05 -0.34 12.91
C GLY A 371 -1.27 0.49 13.31
N ASP A 372 -1.31 1.74 12.83
CA ASP A 372 -2.34 2.76 13.11
C ASP A 372 -3.72 2.46 12.47
N GLY A 373 -4.16 1.21 12.47
CA GLY A 373 -5.43 0.78 11.87
C GLY A 373 -5.39 0.68 10.34
N LYS A 374 -4.19 0.57 9.76
CA LYS A 374 -4.01 0.35 8.32
C LYS A 374 -4.43 -1.08 7.95
N LYS A 375 -4.83 -1.28 6.68
CA LYS A 375 -5.41 -2.53 6.18
C LYS A 375 -4.53 -3.18 5.13
N PHE A 376 -4.52 -4.50 5.11
CA PHE A 376 -3.73 -5.29 4.16
C PHE A 376 -4.36 -5.30 2.77
N ILE A 377 -3.53 -5.42 1.74
CA ILE A 377 -4.04 -5.70 0.40
C ILE A 377 -4.53 -7.15 0.36
N GLY A 378 -5.81 -7.31 0.04
CA GLY A 378 -6.46 -8.61 -0.09
C GLY A 378 -6.32 -9.19 -1.50
N SER A 379 -6.34 -8.37 -2.53
CA SER A 379 -6.11 -8.85 -3.90
C SER A 379 -5.81 -7.68 -4.82
N ALA A 380 -5.11 -7.92 -5.91
CA ALA A 380 -4.87 -6.97 -6.98
C ALA A 380 -4.69 -7.73 -8.28
N PHE A 381 -5.32 -7.26 -9.36
CA PHE A 381 -5.15 -7.85 -10.69
C PHE A 381 -5.64 -6.91 -11.80
N PRO A 382 -5.14 -7.08 -13.03
CA PRO A 382 -5.67 -6.38 -14.21
C PRO A 382 -7.13 -6.78 -14.47
N ALA A 383 -8.04 -5.82 -14.49
CA ALA A 383 -9.42 -6.07 -14.89
C ALA A 383 -9.47 -6.19 -16.41
N THR A 384 -9.76 -7.40 -16.90
CA THR A 384 -9.93 -7.66 -18.34
C THR A 384 -11.39 -7.48 -18.75
N PRO A 385 -11.66 -6.94 -19.96
CA PRO A 385 -13.01 -6.78 -20.47
C PRO A 385 -13.76 -8.11 -20.50
N ARG A 386 -15.00 -8.09 -20.00
CA ARG A 386 -15.99 -9.14 -20.25
C ARG A 386 -16.79 -8.73 -21.49
N ASN A 387 -16.17 -8.91 -22.66
CA ASN A 387 -16.86 -8.80 -23.96
C ASN A 387 -17.92 -9.89 -24.11
#